data_AF-A0A919HKZ3-F1
#
_entry.id   AF-A0A919HKZ3-F1
#
_cell.length_a   1.000
_cell.length_b   1.000
_cell.length_c   1.000
_cell.angle_alpha   90.00
_cell.angle_beta   90.00
_cell.angle_gamma   90.00
#
_symmetry.space_group_name_H-M   'P 1'
#
loop_
_entity.id
_entity.type
_entity.pdbx_description
1 polymer ?
#
loop_
_entity_poly.entity_id
_entity_poly.type
_entity_poly.pdbx_seq_one_letter_code
_entity_poly.pdbx_strand_id
1 'polypeptide(L)'
;MNIETVNELIASLESAGELSIRETKFMALAKAYQQLAAENVALALENVAMKQIVDSVTNLDNEPQYHNEGMGCGLEDRGITDRYDACRYGWDEAMERIYGEVIPCADELDFSATDAYLAGIKADGVEEFAAKLRIPGDDQFFDALAKGVAGAADSYAKQLREGAK
;
A
#
# COMPACT_ATOMS: atom_id res chain seq x y z
N MET A 1 19.12 50.94 31.61
CA MET A 1 19.19 49.47 31.59
C MET A 1 20.46 49.09 32.34
N ASN A 2 20.36 48.28 33.41
CA ASN A 2 21.52 47.88 34.22
C ASN A 2 21.96 46.45 33.83
N ILE A 3 23.17 46.05 34.25
CA ILE A 3 23.74 44.73 33.90
C ILE A 3 22.87 43.57 34.42
N GLU A 4 22.20 43.72 35.56
CA GLU A 4 21.28 42.71 36.09
C GLU A 4 20.06 42.52 35.19
N THR A 5 19.47 43.59 34.66
CA THR A 5 18.33 43.49 33.72
C THR A 5 18.73 42.76 32.44
N VAL A 6 19.97 42.94 31.97
CA VAL A 6 20.49 42.24 30.80
C VAL A 6 20.68 40.75 31.09
N ASN A 7 21.20 40.40 32.26
CA ASN A 7 21.44 39.01 32.66
C ASN A 7 20.12 38.23 32.87
N GLU A 8 19.11 38.87 33.45
CA GLU A 8 17.77 38.27 33.60
C GLU A 8 17.09 38.03 32.24
N LEU A 9 17.26 38.95 31.28
CA LEU A 9 16.74 38.80 29.93
C LEU A 9 17.43 37.66 29.18
N ILE A 10 18.75 37.54 29.29
CA ILE A 10 19.52 36.44 28.70
C ILE A 10 19.05 35.11 29.28
N ALA A 11 18.93 34.99 30.61
CA ALA A 11 18.44 33.78 31.26
C ALA A 11 17.01 33.42 30.83
N SER A 12 16.13 34.40 30.66
CA SER A 12 14.76 34.19 30.17
C SER A 12 14.69 33.77 28.70
N LEU A 13 15.63 34.22 27.87
CA LEU A 13 15.69 33.85 26.44
C LEU A 13 16.36 32.49 26.25
N GLU A 14 17.36 32.16 27.07
CA GLU A 14 18.01 30.84 27.10
C GLU A 14 17.09 29.78 27.72
N SER A 15 16.24 30.13 28.69
CA SER A 15 15.20 29.23 29.22
C SER A 15 14.00 29.08 28.29
N ALA A 16 13.78 30.02 27.36
CA ALA A 16 12.76 29.96 26.33
C ALA A 16 13.08 28.96 25.19
N GLY A 17 14.04 28.06 25.38
CA GLY A 17 14.35 26.93 24.48
C GLY A 17 13.21 25.92 24.28
N GLU A 18 11.98 26.27 24.67
CA GLU A 18 10.78 25.55 24.30
C GLU A 18 10.43 25.85 22.85
N LEU A 19 10.24 24.78 22.06
CA LEU A 19 9.75 24.88 20.69
C LEU A 19 8.50 25.76 20.66
N SER A 20 8.48 26.74 19.76
CA SER A 20 7.28 27.53 19.51
C SER A 20 6.09 26.63 19.21
N ILE A 21 4.87 27.14 19.43
CA ILE A 21 3.63 26.41 19.09
C ILE A 21 3.65 25.95 17.62
N ARG A 22 4.28 26.73 16.73
CA ARG A 22 4.45 26.41 15.31
C ARG A 22 5.37 25.19 15.14
N GLU A 23 6.54 25.20 15.76
CA GLU A 23 7.51 24.10 15.64
C GLU A 23 7.03 22.81 16.31
N THR A 24 6.31 22.90 17.43
CA THR A 24 5.69 21.74 18.09
C THR A 24 4.64 21.09 17.20
N LYS A 25 3.78 21.89 16.55
CA LYS A 25 2.82 21.39 15.56
C LYS A 25 3.52 20.75 14.36
N PHE A 26 4.62 21.35 13.89
CA PHE A 26 5.41 20.82 12.79
C PHE A 26 6.03 19.46 13.14
N MET A 27 6.58 19.31 14.34
CA MET A 27 7.10 18.03 14.83
C MET A 27 6.01 16.97 14.99
N ALA A 28 4.84 17.33 15.52
CA ALA A 28 3.71 16.40 15.61
C ALA A 28 3.26 15.92 14.23
N LEU A 29 3.18 16.83 13.26
CA LEU A 29 2.85 16.50 11.87
C LEU A 29 3.92 15.62 11.22
N ALA A 30 5.21 15.93 11.42
CA ALA A 30 6.30 15.13 10.89
C ALA A 30 6.28 13.70 11.43
N LYS A 31 5.98 13.52 12.72
CA LYS A 31 5.79 12.19 13.33
C LYS A 31 4.61 11.45 12.74
N ALA A 32 3.48 12.12 12.54
CA ALA A 32 2.30 11.51 11.91
C ALA A 32 2.60 11.06 10.47
N TYR A 33 3.30 11.88 9.68
CA TYR A 33 3.73 11.50 8.33
C TYR A 33 4.70 10.32 8.33
N GLN A 34 5.67 10.31 9.26
CA GLN A 34 6.62 9.20 9.37
C GLN A 34 5.91 7.89 9.73
N GLN A 35 4.94 7.96 10.65
CA GLN A 35 4.12 6.81 11.04
C GLN A 35 3.26 6.30 9.87
N LEU A 36 2.57 7.20 9.18
CA LEU A 36 1.75 6.86 8.01
C LEU A 36 2.60 6.25 6.88
N ALA A 37 3.81 6.78 6.64
CA ALA A 37 4.73 6.21 5.67
C ALA A 37 5.15 4.77 6.04
N ALA A 38 5.39 4.50 7.32
CA ALA A 38 5.71 3.16 7.80
C ALA A 38 4.53 2.18 7.62
N GLU A 39 3.32 2.61 7.95
CA GLU A 39 2.10 1.82 7.75
C GLU A 39 1.84 1.51 6.27
N ASN A 40 2.04 2.50 5.39
CA ASN A 40 1.92 2.32 3.94
C ASN A 40 2.94 1.31 3.39
N VAL A 41 4.18 1.32 3.90
CA VAL A 41 5.20 0.32 3.52
C VAL A 41 4.79 -1.08 3.99
N ALA A 42 4.27 -1.21 5.20
CA ALA A 42 3.81 -2.50 5.73
C ALA A 42 2.65 -3.07 4.89
N LEU A 43 1.64 -2.24 4.58
CA LEU A 43 0.53 -2.64 3.70
C LEU A 43 0.99 -2.99 2.29
N ALA A 44 1.96 -2.25 1.73
CA ALA A 44 2.53 -2.58 0.43
C ALA A 44 3.22 -3.96 0.43
N LEU A 45 3.93 -4.31 1.51
CA LEU A 45 4.56 -5.64 1.65
C LEU A 45 3.52 -6.75 1.78
N GLU A 46 2.44 -6.53 2.53
CA GLU A 46 1.34 -7.49 2.65
C GLU A 46 0.65 -7.72 1.30
N ASN A 47 0.40 -6.65 0.54
CA ASN A 47 -0.17 -6.75 -0.81
C ASN A 47 0.76 -7.48 -1.79
N VAL A 48 2.08 -7.29 -1.70
CA VAL A 48 3.04 -8.05 -2.51
C VAL A 48 2.98 -9.54 -2.18
N ALA A 49 2.92 -9.91 -0.90
CA ALA A 49 2.78 -11.30 -0.48
C ALA A 49 1.46 -11.91 -0.96
N MET A 50 0.36 -11.15 -0.86
CA MET A 50 -0.95 -11.58 -1.35
C MET A 50 -0.92 -11.80 -2.86
N LYS A 51 -0.32 -10.88 -3.63
CA LYS A 51 -0.16 -11.02 -5.08
C LYS A 51 0.64 -12.26 -5.43
N GLN A 52 1.75 -12.53 -4.75
CA GLN A 52 2.55 -13.74 -4.96
C GLN A 52 1.75 -15.03 -4.69
N ILE A 53 0.89 -15.03 -3.66
CA ILE A 53 0.02 -16.18 -3.38
C ILE A 53 -0.99 -16.37 -4.51
N VAL A 54 -1.66 -15.29 -4.94
CA VAL A 54 -2.61 -15.32 -6.04
C VAL A 54 -1.94 -15.85 -7.31
N ASP A 55 -0.83 -15.24 -7.71
CA ASP A 55 -0.05 -15.66 -8.89
C ASP A 55 0.33 -17.15 -8.80
N SER A 56 0.72 -17.63 -7.61
CA SER A 56 1.07 -19.02 -7.39
C SER A 56 -0.10 -19.99 -7.56
N VAL A 57 -1.28 -19.67 -6.99
CA VAL A 57 -2.44 -20.58 -7.02
C VAL A 57 -3.19 -20.55 -8.35
N THR A 58 -3.10 -19.44 -9.10
CA THR A 58 -3.71 -19.32 -10.43
C THR A 58 -2.77 -19.75 -11.55
N ASN A 59 -1.51 -20.06 -11.26
CA ASN A 59 -0.56 -20.52 -12.28
C ASN A 59 -0.76 -22.01 -12.57
N LEU A 60 -1.06 -22.33 -13.83
CA LEU A 60 -1.22 -23.69 -14.34
C LEU A 60 0.07 -24.52 -14.19
N ASP A 61 1.26 -23.89 -14.22
CA ASP A 61 2.53 -24.61 -13.99
C ASP A 61 2.63 -25.15 -12.55
N ASN A 62 1.84 -24.61 -11.61
CA ASN A 62 1.77 -25.05 -10.22
C ASN A 62 0.60 -26.00 -9.97
N GLU A 63 -0.08 -26.50 -11.01
CA GLU A 63 -1.15 -27.47 -10.86
C GLU A 63 -0.66 -28.72 -10.09
N PRO A 64 -1.43 -29.17 -9.08
CA PRO A 64 -1.13 -30.41 -8.38
C PRO A 64 -0.94 -31.58 -9.35
N GLN A 65 0.20 -32.26 -9.23
CA GLN A 65 0.50 -33.41 -10.07
C GLN A 65 -0.17 -34.68 -9.52
N TYR A 66 -0.66 -35.53 -10.43
CA TYR A 66 -1.23 -36.82 -10.06
C TYR A 66 -0.18 -37.73 -9.40
N HIS A 67 -0.39 -38.12 -8.14
CA HIS A 67 0.49 -39.03 -7.41
C HIS A 67 -0.14 -40.43 -7.31
N ASN A 68 0.26 -41.33 -8.21
CA ASN A 68 -0.26 -42.69 -8.30
C ASN A 68 -0.18 -43.48 -6.98
N GLU A 69 0.94 -43.41 -6.25
CA GLU A 69 1.12 -44.15 -4.98
C GLU A 69 0.19 -43.62 -3.86
N GLY A 70 -0.07 -42.31 -3.81
CA GLY A 70 -0.97 -41.71 -2.82
C GLY A 70 -2.44 -41.96 -3.15
N MET A 71 -2.80 -41.83 -4.43
CA MET A 71 -4.17 -42.00 -4.91
C MET A 71 -4.60 -43.47 -4.96
N GLY A 72 -3.64 -44.38 -5.17
CA GLY A 72 -3.84 -45.83 -5.23
C GLY A 72 -4.07 -46.50 -3.87
N CYS A 73 -3.56 -45.92 -2.79
CA CYS A 73 -3.57 -46.53 -1.45
C CYS A 73 -4.96 -47.01 -1.01
N GLY A 74 -6.01 -46.19 -1.20
CA GLY A 74 -7.38 -46.59 -0.84
C GLY A 74 -8.02 -47.65 -1.75
N LEU A 75 -7.55 -47.78 -3.00
CA LEU A 75 -7.94 -48.85 -3.92
C LEU A 75 -7.24 -50.16 -3.55
N GLU A 76 -5.94 -50.08 -3.24
CA GLU A 76 -5.08 -51.18 -2.81
C GLU A 76 -5.55 -51.79 -1.47
N ASP A 77 -5.91 -50.95 -0.49
CA ASP A 77 -6.47 -51.37 0.80
C ASP A 77 -7.79 -52.15 0.65
N ARG A 78 -8.49 -51.95 -0.47
CA ARG A 78 -9.72 -52.67 -0.84
C ARG A 78 -9.48 -53.81 -1.83
N GLY A 79 -8.23 -54.08 -2.20
CA GLY A 79 -7.85 -55.12 -3.16
C GLY A 79 -8.25 -54.83 -4.61
N ILE A 80 -8.52 -53.57 -4.95
CA ILE A 80 -8.93 -53.12 -6.29
C ILE A 80 -7.69 -52.64 -7.03
N THR A 81 -7.27 -53.35 -8.09
CA THR A 81 -6.05 -53.04 -8.84
C THR A 81 -6.27 -52.75 -10.32
N ASP A 82 -7.48 -52.92 -10.84
CA ASP A 82 -7.85 -52.75 -12.24
C ASP A 82 -8.41 -51.36 -12.57
N ARG A 83 -8.50 -50.46 -11.58
CA ARG A 83 -9.20 -49.16 -11.69
C ARG A 83 -8.28 -47.94 -11.66
N TYR A 84 -6.96 -48.09 -11.70
CA TYR A 84 -6.04 -46.95 -11.70
C TYR A 84 -6.25 -46.00 -12.87
N ASP A 85 -6.55 -46.52 -14.07
CA ASP A 85 -6.84 -45.70 -15.25
C ASP A 85 -8.09 -44.83 -15.05
N ALA A 86 -9.13 -45.39 -14.41
CA ALA A 86 -10.33 -44.64 -14.08
C ALA A 86 -10.08 -43.57 -13.00
N CYS A 87 -9.19 -43.85 -12.04
CA CYS A 87 -8.78 -42.89 -11.03
C CYS A 87 -7.98 -41.73 -11.65
N ARG A 88 -7.06 -42.03 -12.56
CA ARG A 88 -6.29 -41.03 -13.30
C ARG A 88 -7.19 -40.15 -14.16
N TYR A 89 -8.10 -40.76 -14.92
CA TYR A 89 -9.07 -40.02 -15.75
C TYR A 89 -9.94 -39.09 -14.90
N GLY A 90 -10.42 -39.57 -13.74
CA GLY A 90 -11.20 -38.73 -12.81
C GLY A 90 -10.41 -37.56 -12.24
N TRP A 91 -9.10 -37.72 -12.01
CA TRP A 91 -8.23 -36.62 -11.59
C TRP A 91 -8.04 -35.58 -12.71
N ASP A 92 -7.71 -36.02 -13.92
CA ASP A 92 -7.47 -35.13 -15.05
C ASP A 92 -8.73 -34.28 -15.36
N GLU A 93 -9.91 -34.90 -15.40
CA GLU A 93 -11.19 -34.19 -15.56
C GLU A 93 -11.50 -33.22 -14.40
N ALA A 94 -11.12 -33.58 -13.17
CA ALA A 94 -11.35 -32.73 -12.01
C ALA A 94 -10.44 -31.49 -12.05
N MET A 95 -9.16 -31.64 -12.40
CA MET A 95 -8.24 -30.52 -12.49
C MET A 95 -8.59 -29.59 -13.65
N GLU A 96 -8.96 -30.13 -14.82
CA GLU A 96 -9.43 -29.35 -15.96
C GLU A 96 -10.62 -28.45 -15.59
N ARG A 97 -11.61 -28.99 -14.85
CA ARG A 97 -12.74 -28.19 -14.37
C ARG A 97 -12.35 -27.18 -13.30
N ILE A 98 -11.47 -27.53 -12.37
CA ILE A 98 -11.05 -26.61 -11.31
C ILE A 98 -10.35 -25.40 -11.91
N TYR A 99 -9.36 -25.60 -12.79
CA TYR A 99 -8.59 -24.50 -13.38
C TYR A 99 -9.30 -23.83 -14.57
N GLY A 100 -10.31 -24.46 -15.17
CA GLY A 100 -11.12 -23.88 -16.25
C GLY A 100 -12.39 -23.16 -15.79
N GLU A 101 -12.96 -23.54 -14.63
CA GLU A 101 -14.28 -23.04 -14.19
C GLU A 101 -14.26 -22.43 -12.78
N VAL A 102 -13.39 -22.90 -11.88
CA VAL A 102 -13.44 -22.53 -10.46
C VAL A 102 -12.37 -21.51 -10.10
N ILE A 103 -11.13 -21.72 -10.56
CA ILE A 103 -9.99 -20.83 -10.35
C ILE A 103 -9.83 -19.96 -11.59
N PRO A 104 -10.00 -18.64 -11.49
CA PRO A 104 -9.79 -17.75 -12.63
C PRO A 104 -8.31 -17.70 -13.00
N CYS A 105 -8.02 -17.48 -14.28
CA CYS A 105 -6.66 -17.17 -14.71
C CYS A 105 -6.21 -15.82 -14.11
N ALA A 106 -4.92 -15.70 -13.79
CA ALA A 106 -4.37 -14.46 -13.23
C ALA A 106 -4.69 -13.23 -14.12
N ASP A 107 -4.68 -13.42 -15.44
CA ASP A 107 -4.96 -12.38 -16.44
C ASP A 107 -6.45 -11.95 -16.49
N GLU A 108 -7.35 -12.73 -15.90
CA GLU A 108 -8.78 -12.43 -15.83
C GLU A 108 -9.15 -11.64 -14.57
N LEU A 109 -8.22 -11.50 -13.62
CA LEU A 109 -8.45 -10.74 -12.39
C LEU A 109 -8.36 -9.23 -12.68
N ASP A 110 -9.47 -8.53 -12.46
CA ASP A 110 -9.54 -7.08 -12.59
C ASP A 110 -9.14 -6.39 -11.26
N PHE A 111 -8.05 -5.62 -11.32
CA PHE A 111 -7.57 -4.79 -10.21
C PHE A 111 -7.75 -3.29 -10.45
N SER A 112 -8.48 -2.89 -11.49
CA SER A 112 -8.71 -1.47 -11.83
C SER A 112 -9.31 -0.67 -10.67
N ALA A 113 -10.22 -1.26 -9.89
CA ALA A 113 -10.78 -0.66 -8.69
C ALA A 113 -9.72 -0.39 -7.61
N THR A 114 -8.77 -1.31 -7.44
CA THR A 114 -7.65 -1.17 -6.49
C THR A 114 -6.68 -0.09 -6.96
N ASP A 115 -6.39 -0.04 -8.26
CA ASP A 115 -5.54 0.98 -8.87
C ASP A 115 -6.17 2.38 -8.76
N ALA A 116 -7.48 2.48 -9.00
CA ALA A 116 -8.26 3.70 -8.80
C ALA A 116 -8.24 4.17 -7.35
N TYR A 117 -8.40 3.24 -6.40
CA TYR A 117 -8.33 3.54 -4.97
C TYR A 117 -6.94 4.03 -4.55
N LEU A 118 -5.88 3.38 -5.00
CA LEU A 118 -4.49 3.78 -4.73
C LEU A 118 -4.17 5.15 -5.31
N ALA A 119 -4.64 5.45 -6.52
CA ALA A 119 -4.51 6.76 -7.12
C ALA A 119 -5.29 7.84 -6.36
N GLY A 120 -6.49 7.51 -5.83
CA GLY A 120 -7.27 8.35 -4.94
C GLY A 120 -6.51 8.73 -3.67
N ILE A 121 -5.93 7.74 -2.96
CA ILE A 121 -5.12 7.99 -1.76
C ILE A 121 -3.92 8.89 -2.07
N LYS A 122 -3.22 8.64 -3.18
CA LYS A 122 -2.10 9.48 -3.62
C LYS A 122 -2.54 10.91 -3.89
N ALA A 123 -3.70 11.09 -4.53
CA ALA A 123 -4.27 12.41 -4.77
C ALA A 123 -4.65 13.12 -3.46
N ASP A 124 -5.32 12.44 -2.53
CA ASP A 124 -5.70 12.98 -1.23
C ASP A 124 -4.48 13.50 -0.44
N GLY A 125 -3.39 12.73 -0.41
CA GLY A 125 -2.15 13.15 0.25
C GLY A 125 -1.50 14.39 -0.39
N VAL A 126 -1.54 14.49 -1.72
CA VAL A 126 -1.02 15.65 -2.46
C VAL A 126 -1.92 16.87 -2.25
N GLU A 127 -3.23 16.69 -2.21
CA GLU A 127 -4.21 17.75 -1.92
C GLU A 127 -4.04 18.28 -0.49
N GLU A 128 -3.82 17.41 0.49
CA GLU A 128 -3.53 17.83 1.87
C GLU A 128 -2.23 18.63 1.95
N PHE A 129 -1.16 18.18 1.28
CA PHE A 129 0.10 18.91 1.18
C PHE A 129 -0.10 20.30 0.56
N ALA A 130 -0.85 20.39 -0.54
CA ALA A 130 -1.16 21.65 -1.20
C ALA A 130 -1.97 22.59 -0.28
N ALA A 131 -2.91 22.05 0.51
CA ALA A 131 -3.66 22.81 1.49
C ALA A 131 -2.75 23.39 2.58
N LYS A 132 -1.73 22.64 3.05
CA LYS A 132 -0.76 23.13 4.03
C LYS A 132 0.11 24.26 3.48
N LEU A 133 0.54 24.18 2.22
CA LEU A 133 1.33 25.23 1.56
C LEU A 133 0.57 26.55 1.41
N ARG A 134 -0.76 26.53 1.45
CA ARG A 134 -1.60 27.73 1.35
C ARG A 134 -1.80 28.45 2.69
N ILE A 135 -1.28 27.91 3.79
CA ILE A 135 -1.32 28.57 5.10
C ILE A 135 -0.32 29.74 5.07
N PRO A 136 -0.77 31.01 5.22
CA PRO A 136 0.11 32.17 5.13
C PRO A 136 1.15 32.18 6.26
N GLY A 137 2.38 32.53 5.92
CA GLY A 137 3.48 32.78 6.85
C GLY A 137 3.70 34.27 7.11
N ASP A 138 4.88 34.59 7.65
CA ASP A 138 5.27 35.97 7.98
C ASP A 138 6.00 36.68 6.81
N ASP A 139 6.26 35.95 5.71
CA ASP A 139 6.99 36.42 4.53
C ASP A 139 6.17 36.23 3.25
N GLN A 140 5.82 37.36 2.62
CA GLN A 140 5.00 37.39 1.41
C GLN A 140 5.68 36.77 0.19
N PHE A 141 7.02 36.78 0.12
CA PHE A 141 7.74 36.14 -0.98
C PHE A 141 7.63 34.61 -0.89
N PHE A 142 7.84 34.04 0.29
CA PHE A 142 7.69 32.60 0.50
C PHE A 142 6.23 32.15 0.34
N ASP A 143 5.26 32.96 0.75
CA ASP A 143 3.84 32.68 0.52
C ASP A 143 3.49 32.61 -0.98
N ALA A 144 4.06 33.49 -1.79
CA ALA A 144 3.86 33.46 -3.24
C ALA A 144 4.47 32.21 -3.87
N LEU A 145 5.67 31.80 -3.44
CA LEU A 145 6.31 30.57 -3.87
C LEU A 145 5.47 29.34 -3.47
N ALA A 146 5.03 29.27 -2.22
CA ALA A 146 4.24 28.17 -1.68
C ALA A 146 2.91 28.01 -2.42
N LYS A 147 2.24 29.11 -2.80
CA LYS A 147 1.05 29.09 -3.65
C LYS A 147 1.33 28.50 -5.04
N GLY A 148 2.47 28.84 -5.66
CA GLY A 148 2.87 28.25 -6.94
C GLY A 148 3.05 26.73 -6.85
N VAL A 149 3.74 26.26 -5.80
CA VAL A 149 3.93 24.82 -5.55
C VAL A 149 2.60 24.12 -5.26
N ALA A 150 1.71 24.76 -4.49
CA ALA A 150 0.38 24.22 -4.20
C ALA A 150 -0.48 24.08 -5.46
N GLY A 151 -0.34 24.96 -6.46
CA GLY A 151 -1.06 24.84 -7.73
C GLY A 151 -0.54 23.68 -8.60
N ALA A 152 0.77 23.44 -8.59
CA ALA A 152 1.37 22.29 -9.25
C ALA A 152 0.93 20.97 -8.58
N ALA A 153 0.89 20.94 -7.25
CA ALA A 153 0.40 19.81 -6.47
C ALA A 153 -1.07 19.48 -6.80
N ASP A 154 -1.98 20.47 -6.83
CA ASP A 154 -3.39 20.25 -7.22
C ASP A 154 -3.51 19.66 -8.64
N SER A 155 -2.70 20.16 -9.58
CA SER A 155 -2.69 19.68 -10.96
C SER A 155 -2.25 18.21 -11.05
N TYR A 156 -1.25 17.83 -10.25
CA TYR A 156 -0.78 16.45 -10.16
C TYR A 156 -1.81 15.53 -9.48
N ALA A 157 -2.45 15.97 -8.39
CA ALA A 157 -3.53 15.22 -7.75
C ALA A 157 -4.69 14.95 -8.72
N LYS A 158 -5.07 15.95 -9.52
CA LYS A 158 -6.08 15.79 -10.57
C LYS A 158 -5.68 14.74 -11.62
N GLN A 159 -4.42 14.78 -12.10
CA GLN A 159 -3.91 13.78 -13.05
C GLN A 159 -3.97 12.36 -12.48
N LEU A 160 -3.64 12.18 -11.20
CA LEU A 160 -3.74 10.89 -10.52
C LEU A 160 -5.19 10.35 -10.54
N ARG A 161 -6.17 11.20 -10.22
CA ARG A 161 -7.59 10.81 -10.23
C ARG A 161 -8.13 10.52 -11.64
N GLU A 162 -7.66 11.23 -12.65
CA GLU A 162 -8.13 11.07 -14.04
C GLU A 162 -7.46 9.91 -14.78
N GLY A 163 -6.21 9.59 -14.45
CA GLY A 163 -5.41 8.55 -15.09
C GLY A 163 -5.65 7.13 -14.59
N ALA A 164 -6.37 6.95 -13.48
CA ALA A 164 -6.60 5.64 -12.85
C ALA A 164 -7.93 4.99 -13.28
N LYS A 165 -8.29 5.12 -14.57
CA LYS A 165 -9.49 4.52 -15.18
C LYS A 165 -9.18 3.22 -15.90
#